data_AF-A0A842S5Z3-F1
#
_entry.id   AF-A0A842S5Z3-F1
#
_cell.length_a   1.000
_cell.length_b   1.000
_cell.length_c   1.000
_cell.angle_alpha   90.00
_cell.angle_beta   90.00
_cell.angle_gamma   90.00
#
_symmetry.space_group_name_H-M   'P 1'
#
loop_
_entity.id
_entity.type
_entity.pdbx_description
1 polymer ?
#
loop_
_entity_poly.entity_id
_entity_poly.type
_entity_poly.pdbx_seq_one_letter_code
_entity_poly.pdbx_strand_id
1 'polypeptide(L)'
;MEPMLILEWLLFFLFLELSIFLLIKSKRNERKIRMVGETGYIFLFIGYTFMWMFIIIADYYIASEFIRLIVLNIGFSIEVILAFVFILLVERKYIFVRKFFFSSIYFILFIIYIFILIFQISLGAFVSSLFWLLFIAFISFYWKNLYRTYYVKIEVKKFQSDIIKFSLGIILVFIGYIFTTRFIVDQFSLIYRLIGDLLQILGSFLLFFFFGSISSLSELFWKSEIDIIYIIHKSGLLITQKSFQKEKDYVQKSIDS
;
A
#
# COMPACT_ATOMS: atom_id res chain seq x y z
N MET A 1 18.11 5.80 -25.41
CA MET A 1 18.28 5.97 -23.95
C MET A 1 17.45 7.14 -23.44
N GLU A 2 17.52 8.32 -24.07
CA GLU A 2 16.73 9.51 -23.70
C GLU A 2 15.21 9.31 -23.51
N PRO A 3 14.47 8.55 -24.35
CA PRO A 3 13.02 8.40 -24.15
C PRO A 3 12.66 7.56 -22.91
N MET A 4 13.53 6.65 -22.46
CA MET A 4 13.29 5.87 -21.23
C MET A 4 13.43 6.75 -19.99
N LEU A 5 14.44 7.63 -19.97
CA LEU A 5 14.65 8.56 -18.88
C LEU A 5 13.41 9.42 -18.62
N ILE A 6 12.73 9.87 -19.68
CA ILE A 6 11.50 10.67 -19.57
C ILE A 6 10.39 9.88 -18.87
N LEU A 7 10.19 8.60 -19.23
CA LEU A 7 9.17 7.76 -18.62
C LEU A 7 9.45 7.46 -17.15
N GLU A 8 10.72 7.24 -16.80
CA GLU A 8 11.13 7.00 -15.42
C GLU A 8 10.93 8.24 -14.54
N TRP A 9 11.25 9.44 -15.06
CA TRP A 9 10.92 10.69 -14.37
C TRP A 9 9.42 10.88 -14.21
N LEU A 10 8.64 10.52 -15.23
CA LEU A 10 7.19 10.59 -15.15
C LEU A 10 6.64 9.65 -14.07
N LEU A 11 7.19 8.44 -13.93
CA LEU A 11 6.87 7.54 -12.81
C LEU A 11 7.23 8.13 -11.46
N PHE A 12 8.44 8.69 -11.33
CA PHE A 12 8.86 9.40 -10.12
C PHE A 12 7.86 10.49 -9.73
N PHE A 13 7.46 11.35 -10.68
CA PHE A 13 6.52 12.43 -10.41
C PHE A 13 5.11 11.94 -10.11
N LEU A 14 4.61 10.90 -10.77
CA LEU A 14 3.27 10.35 -10.50
C LEU A 14 3.16 9.74 -9.10
N PHE A 15 4.16 8.99 -8.64
CA PHE A 15 4.17 8.47 -7.27
C PHE A 15 4.34 9.57 -6.22
N LEU A 16 5.13 10.59 -6.53
CA LEU A 16 5.26 11.76 -5.66
C LEU A 16 3.93 12.53 -5.55
N GLU A 17 3.24 12.74 -6.67
CA GLU A 17 1.94 13.40 -6.73
C GLU A 17 0.88 12.62 -5.97
N LEU A 18 0.82 11.28 -6.13
CA LEU A 18 -0.03 10.40 -5.33
C LEU A 18 0.21 10.57 -3.82
N SER A 19 1.49 10.61 -3.42
CA SER A 19 1.89 10.80 -2.03
C SER A 19 1.43 12.16 -1.49
N ILE A 20 1.66 13.23 -2.25
CA ILE A 20 1.27 14.60 -1.88
C ILE A 20 -0.25 14.74 -1.84
N PHE A 21 -0.96 14.19 -2.82
CA PHE A 21 -2.41 14.18 -2.89
C PHE A 21 -3.00 13.55 -1.64
N LEU A 22 -2.52 12.36 -1.25
CA LEU A 22 -2.95 11.70 -0.02
C LEU A 22 -2.58 12.48 1.23
N LEU A 23 -1.41 13.11 1.28
CA LEU A 23 -0.99 13.94 2.41
C LEU A 23 -1.92 15.15 2.59
N ILE A 24 -2.25 15.85 1.50
CA ILE A 24 -3.19 16.99 1.53
C ILE A 24 -4.57 16.52 1.95
N LYS A 25 -5.05 15.42 1.36
CA LYS A 25 -6.35 14.83 1.68
C LYS A 25 -6.43 14.45 3.17
N SER A 26 -5.37 13.83 3.71
CA SER A 26 -5.32 13.44 5.11
C SER A 26 -5.31 14.64 6.07
N LYS A 27 -4.60 15.72 5.71
CA LYS A 27 -4.58 16.97 6.50
C LYS A 27 -5.92 17.71 6.53
N ARG A 28 -6.66 17.74 5.41
CA ARG A 28 -8.01 18.36 5.35
C ARG A 28 -9.04 17.61 6.18
N ASN A 29 -8.74 16.35 6.47
CA ASN A 29 -9.58 15.45 7.22
C ASN A 29 -9.26 15.62 8.74
N GLU A 30 -9.92 16.57 9.43
CA GLU A 30 -9.79 16.92 10.87
C GLU A 30 -10.10 15.85 11.98
N ARG A 31 -10.87 14.77 11.76
CA ARG A 31 -11.13 13.75 12.81
C ARG A 31 -9.90 12.85 13.05
N LYS A 32 -9.32 12.87 14.26
CA LYS A 32 -8.16 12.03 14.67
C LYS A 32 -8.22 10.53 14.31
N ILE A 33 -9.42 9.97 14.12
CA ILE A 33 -9.68 8.58 13.70
C ILE A 33 -9.15 8.28 12.26
N ARG A 34 -8.80 9.34 11.50
CA ARG A 34 -8.53 9.35 10.05
C ARG A 34 -7.14 8.89 9.59
N MET A 35 -6.10 8.85 10.44
CA MET A 35 -4.74 8.94 9.89
C MET A 35 -4.07 7.61 9.48
N VAL A 36 -4.28 6.50 10.19
CA VAL A 36 -3.32 5.37 10.10
C VAL A 36 -3.27 4.68 8.73
N GLY A 37 -4.42 4.45 8.08
CA GLY A 37 -4.46 3.79 6.77
C GLY A 37 -3.94 4.68 5.63
N GLU A 38 -4.39 5.94 5.58
CA GLU A 38 -3.92 6.93 4.60
C GLU A 38 -2.42 7.23 4.79
N THR A 39 -1.97 7.33 6.05
CA THR A 39 -0.54 7.51 6.39
C THR A 39 0.29 6.33 5.91
N GLY A 40 -0.22 5.10 6.05
CA GLY A 40 0.42 3.94 5.45
C GLY A 40 0.62 4.12 3.94
N TYR A 41 -0.43 4.44 3.19
CA TYR A 41 -0.34 4.57 1.73
C TYR A 41 0.59 5.71 1.32
N ILE A 42 0.66 6.79 2.09
CA ILE A 42 1.64 7.86 1.90
C ILE A 42 3.07 7.29 1.99
N PHE A 43 3.38 6.50 3.03
CA PHE A 43 4.70 5.88 3.14
C PHE A 43 4.99 4.94 1.96
N LEU A 44 4.02 4.13 1.54
CA LEU A 44 4.17 3.23 0.39
C LEU A 44 4.56 4.00 -0.88
N PHE A 45 3.84 5.06 -1.24
CA PHE A 45 4.12 5.83 -2.45
C PHE A 45 5.39 6.68 -2.35
N ILE A 46 5.74 7.17 -1.16
CA ILE A 46 7.05 7.79 -0.91
C ILE A 46 8.17 6.76 -1.14
N GLY A 47 7.97 5.50 -0.74
CA GLY A 47 8.87 4.38 -1.03
C GLY A 47 9.13 4.22 -2.52
N TYR A 48 8.07 4.13 -3.33
CA TYR A 48 8.20 4.07 -4.79
C TYR A 48 8.89 5.29 -5.39
N THR A 49 8.57 6.47 -4.86
CA THR A 49 9.19 7.73 -5.31
C THR A 49 10.70 7.69 -5.10
N PHE A 50 11.17 7.33 -3.90
CA PHE A 50 12.60 7.24 -3.63
C PHE A 50 13.25 6.12 -4.42
N MET A 51 12.63 4.94 -4.52
CA MET A 51 13.14 3.84 -5.33
C MET A 51 13.42 4.29 -6.77
N TRP A 52 12.44 4.94 -7.41
CA TRP A 52 12.59 5.46 -8.78
C TRP A 52 13.66 6.54 -8.89
N MET A 53 13.76 7.44 -7.92
CA MET A 53 14.85 8.41 -7.86
C MET A 53 16.23 7.73 -7.85
N PHE A 54 16.41 6.71 -7.02
CA PHE A 54 17.66 5.94 -6.94
C PHE A 54 17.93 5.14 -8.22
N ILE A 55 16.90 4.58 -8.86
CA ILE A 55 17.02 3.91 -10.17
C ILE A 55 17.52 4.88 -11.24
N ILE A 56 16.92 6.07 -11.36
CA ILE A 56 17.31 7.09 -12.33
C ILE A 56 18.77 7.53 -12.08
N ILE A 57 19.13 7.81 -10.83
CA ILE A 57 20.50 8.19 -10.47
C ILE A 57 21.48 7.09 -10.86
N ALA A 58 21.18 5.84 -10.50
CA ALA A 58 22.06 4.72 -10.74
C ALA A 58 22.24 4.41 -12.24
N ASP A 59 21.16 4.40 -13.01
CA ASP A 59 21.19 3.99 -14.42
C ASP A 59 21.78 5.07 -15.34
N TYR A 60 21.58 6.36 -15.04
CA TYR A 60 21.98 7.45 -15.96
C TYR A 60 23.17 8.28 -15.50
N TYR A 61 23.47 8.32 -14.20
CA TYR A 61 24.48 9.23 -13.65
C TYR A 61 25.70 8.51 -13.05
N ILE A 62 25.68 7.18 -12.94
CA ILE A 62 26.77 6.40 -12.34
C ILE A 62 27.41 5.47 -13.37
N ALA A 63 28.66 5.77 -13.73
CA ALA A 63 29.42 4.96 -14.69
C ALA A 63 29.95 3.64 -14.09
N SER A 64 30.33 3.64 -12.81
CA SER A 64 30.87 2.44 -12.14
C SER A 64 29.75 1.43 -11.86
N GLU A 65 29.89 0.23 -12.41
CA GLU A 65 28.91 -0.84 -12.23
C GLU A 65 28.70 -1.22 -10.75
N PHE A 66 29.78 -1.30 -9.99
CA PHE A 66 29.70 -1.64 -8.56
C PHE A 66 28.95 -0.58 -7.75
N ILE A 67 29.28 0.70 -7.95
CA ILE A 67 28.61 1.81 -7.26
C ILE A 67 27.12 1.86 -7.67
N ARG A 68 26.83 1.64 -8.96
CA ARG A 68 25.48 1.57 -9.49
C ARG A 68 24.64 0.49 -8.80
N LEU A 69 25.19 -0.70 -8.58
CA LEU A 69 24.51 -1.77 -7.85
C LEU A 69 24.25 -1.39 -6.39
N ILE A 70 25.18 -0.71 -5.72
CA ILE A 70 24.96 -0.22 -4.35
C ILE A 70 23.79 0.77 -4.31
N VAL A 71 23.79 1.76 -5.21
CA VAL A 71 22.77 2.82 -5.25
C VAL A 71 21.38 2.25 -5.57
N LEU A 72 21.28 1.27 -6.48
CA LEU A 72 20.03 0.55 -6.74
C LEU A 72 19.51 -0.17 -5.49
N ASN A 73 20.38 -0.88 -4.78
CA ASN A 73 19.99 -1.63 -3.59
C ASN A 73 19.59 -0.74 -2.42
N ILE A 74 20.13 0.48 -2.33
CA ILE A 74 19.64 1.50 -1.40
C ILE A 74 18.19 1.86 -1.76
N GLY A 75 17.90 2.11 -3.04
CA GLY A 75 16.54 2.37 -3.54
C GLY A 75 15.55 1.26 -3.19
N PHE A 76 15.89 0.00 -3.49
CA PHE A 76 15.06 -1.16 -3.16
C PHE A 76 14.89 -1.34 -1.64
N SER A 77 15.93 -1.09 -0.86
CA SER A 77 15.84 -1.17 0.61
C SER A 77 14.88 -0.12 1.17
N ILE A 78 14.89 1.10 0.63
CA ILE A 78 13.95 2.16 1.05
C ILE A 78 12.51 1.78 0.74
N GLU A 79 12.24 1.24 -0.46
CA GLU A 79 10.92 0.72 -0.84
C GLU A 79 10.44 -0.34 0.14
N VAL A 80 11.26 -1.35 0.41
CA VAL A 80 10.95 -2.44 1.34
C VAL A 80 10.69 -1.93 2.76
N ILE A 81 11.52 -0.99 3.26
CA ILE A 81 11.33 -0.39 4.59
C ILE A 81 10.00 0.37 4.67
N LEU A 82 9.67 1.16 3.65
CA LEU A 82 8.44 1.96 3.68
C LEU A 82 7.19 1.11 3.45
N ALA A 83 7.28 0.03 2.67
CA ALA A 83 6.24 -0.98 2.58
C ALA A 83 6.06 -1.76 3.91
N PHE A 84 7.13 -2.02 4.65
CA PHE A 84 7.05 -2.56 6.01
C PHE A 84 6.31 -1.60 6.95
N VAL A 85 6.62 -0.30 6.92
CA VAL A 85 5.90 0.71 7.71
C VAL A 85 4.41 0.73 7.35
N PHE A 86 4.06 0.65 6.06
CA PHE A 86 2.67 0.51 5.62
C PHE A 86 1.98 -0.69 6.29
N ILE A 87 2.57 -1.89 6.17
CA ILE A 87 1.99 -3.13 6.75
C ILE A 87 1.82 -2.99 8.26
N LEU A 88 2.85 -2.50 8.95
CA LEU A 88 2.85 -2.34 10.39
C LEU A 88 1.76 -1.36 10.87
N LEU A 89 1.58 -0.23 10.17
CA LEU A 89 0.53 0.73 10.49
C LEU A 89 -0.87 0.14 10.27
N VAL A 90 -1.09 -0.51 9.13
CA VAL A 90 -2.40 -1.10 8.79
C VAL A 90 -2.74 -2.26 9.72
N GLU A 91 -1.79 -3.18 9.99
CA GLU A 91 -1.99 -4.34 10.86
C GLU A 91 -2.13 -3.96 12.34
N ARG A 92 -1.48 -2.88 12.80
CA ARG A 92 -1.71 -2.35 14.16
C ARG A 92 -3.16 -1.91 14.36
N LYS A 93 -3.80 -1.38 13.32
CA LYS A 93 -5.19 -0.90 13.39
C LYS A 93 -6.21 -2.02 13.15
N TYR A 94 -5.94 -2.91 12.21
CA TYR A 94 -6.85 -3.99 11.84
C TYR A 94 -6.27 -5.34 12.26
N ILE A 95 -6.87 -5.95 13.29
CA ILE A 95 -6.51 -7.32 13.68
C ILE A 95 -7.02 -8.26 12.59
N PHE A 96 -6.08 -8.90 11.89
CA PHE A 96 -6.37 -9.85 10.81
C PHE A 96 -6.58 -11.26 11.33
N VAL A 97 -5.50 -12.02 11.50
CA VAL A 97 -5.49 -13.41 12.01
C VAL A 97 -4.91 -13.43 13.42
N ARG A 98 -3.72 -12.86 13.56
CA ARG A 98 -3.01 -12.64 14.82
C ARG A 98 -2.36 -11.26 14.73
N LYS A 99 -2.29 -10.56 15.86
CA LYS A 99 -1.66 -9.23 15.90
C LYS A 99 -0.20 -9.33 15.40
N PHE A 100 0.18 -8.51 14.42
CA PHE A 100 1.52 -8.44 13.82
C PHE A 100 1.99 -9.69 13.05
N PHE A 101 1.10 -10.53 12.54
CA PHE A 101 1.48 -11.71 11.75
C PHE A 101 2.25 -11.35 10.47
N PHE A 102 1.67 -10.48 9.62
CA PHE A 102 2.30 -10.11 8.36
C PHE A 102 3.54 -9.25 8.58
N SER A 103 3.51 -8.34 9.55
CA SER A 103 4.68 -7.54 9.95
C SER A 103 5.84 -8.44 10.39
N SER A 104 5.56 -9.50 11.16
CA SER A 104 6.62 -10.43 11.62
C SER A 104 7.24 -11.18 10.46
N ILE A 105 6.44 -11.69 9.52
CA ILE A 105 6.94 -12.37 8.31
C ILE A 105 7.78 -11.40 7.47
N TYR A 106 7.27 -10.18 7.25
CA TYR A 106 7.95 -9.15 6.48
C TYR A 106 9.31 -8.79 7.10
N PHE A 107 9.36 -8.67 8.43
CA PHE A 107 10.60 -8.39 9.16
C PHE A 107 11.62 -9.52 9.06
N ILE A 108 11.19 -10.79 9.17
CA ILE A 108 12.07 -11.95 8.98
C ILE A 108 12.64 -11.96 7.55
N LEU A 109 11.79 -11.74 6.54
CA LEU A 109 12.23 -11.63 5.14
C LEU A 109 13.18 -10.45 4.93
N PHE A 110 12.96 -9.33 5.61
CA PHE A 110 13.87 -8.18 5.56
C PHE A 110 15.26 -8.51 6.10
N ILE A 111 15.36 -9.22 7.22
CA ILE A 111 16.67 -9.68 7.74
C ILE A 111 17.36 -10.60 6.73
N ILE A 112 16.62 -11.55 6.15
CA ILE A 112 17.14 -12.46 5.11
C ILE A 112 17.61 -11.66 3.89
N TYR A 113 16.85 -10.65 3.47
CA TYR A 113 17.19 -9.76 2.37
C TYR A 113 18.51 -9.02 2.62
N ILE A 114 18.69 -8.40 3.80
CA ILE A 114 19.94 -7.72 4.16
C ILE A 114 21.11 -8.70 4.16
N PHE A 115 20.93 -9.92 4.67
CA PHE A 115 21.96 -10.96 4.62
C PHE A 115 22.33 -11.27 3.17
N ILE A 116 21.35 -11.51 2.28
CA ILE A 116 21.62 -11.79 0.86
C ILE A 116 22.35 -10.62 0.18
N LEU A 117 22.00 -9.37 0.48
CA LEU A 117 22.68 -8.20 -0.09
C LEU A 117 24.17 -8.14 0.24
N ILE A 118 24.57 -8.62 1.43
CA ILE A 118 25.98 -8.64 1.86
C ILE A 118 26.78 -9.68 1.05
N PHE A 119 26.20 -10.85 0.75
CA PHE A 119 26.89 -11.91 0.02
C PHE A 119 26.79 -11.77 -1.51
N GLN A 120 25.65 -11.29 -2.01
CA GLN A 120 25.36 -11.25 -3.44
C GLN A 120 24.48 -10.04 -3.80
N ILE A 121 25.12 -8.87 -3.87
CA ILE A 121 24.49 -7.58 -4.16
C ILE A 121 23.72 -7.53 -5.50
N SER A 122 24.09 -8.36 -6.47
CA SER A 122 23.43 -8.43 -7.79
C SER A 122 22.01 -9.00 -7.72
N LEU A 123 21.66 -9.77 -6.68
CA LEU A 123 20.34 -10.38 -6.54
C LEU A 123 19.29 -9.46 -5.91
N GLY A 124 19.67 -8.26 -5.46
CA GLY A 124 18.79 -7.46 -4.61
C GLY A 124 17.47 -7.04 -5.27
N ALA A 125 17.44 -6.75 -6.57
CA ALA A 125 16.21 -6.46 -7.31
C ALA A 125 15.27 -7.68 -7.40
N PHE A 126 15.86 -8.87 -7.57
CA PHE A 126 15.10 -10.12 -7.62
C PHE A 126 14.52 -10.45 -6.24
N VAL A 127 15.30 -10.34 -5.18
CA VAL A 127 14.83 -10.62 -3.82
C VAL A 127 13.81 -9.57 -3.36
N SER A 128 13.97 -8.29 -3.71
CA SER A 128 12.98 -7.25 -3.38
C SER A 128 11.63 -7.54 -4.04
N SER A 129 11.61 -8.12 -5.26
CA SER A 129 10.37 -8.54 -5.92
C SER A 129 9.56 -9.59 -5.15
N LEU A 130 10.18 -10.38 -4.26
CA LEU A 130 9.46 -11.34 -3.41
C LEU A 130 8.61 -10.65 -2.35
N PHE A 131 8.99 -9.44 -1.89
CA PHE A 131 8.20 -8.68 -0.93
C PHE A 131 6.87 -8.23 -1.52
N TRP A 132 6.80 -8.03 -2.83
CA TRP A 132 5.54 -7.74 -3.51
C TRP A 132 4.54 -8.89 -3.45
N LEU A 133 5.00 -10.15 -3.52
CA LEU A 133 4.12 -11.30 -3.35
C LEU A 133 3.48 -11.30 -1.96
N LEU A 134 4.28 -11.00 -0.93
CA LEU A 134 3.78 -10.85 0.43
C LEU A 134 2.84 -9.65 0.57
N PHE A 135 3.15 -8.53 -0.07
CA PHE A 135 2.31 -7.35 -0.10
C PHE A 135 0.95 -7.61 -0.77
N ILE A 136 0.92 -8.31 -1.90
CA ILE A 136 -0.31 -8.71 -2.59
C ILE A 136 -1.14 -9.65 -1.71
N ALA A 137 -0.49 -10.61 -1.03
CA ALA A 137 -1.17 -11.50 -0.08
C ALA A 137 -1.79 -10.71 1.09
N PHE A 138 -1.04 -9.74 1.63
CA PHE A 138 -1.51 -8.84 2.68
C PHE A 138 -2.74 -8.02 2.24
N ILE A 139 -2.64 -7.36 1.08
CA ILE A 139 -3.74 -6.56 0.51
C ILE A 139 -4.98 -7.41 0.24
N SER A 140 -4.80 -8.63 -0.28
CA SER A 140 -5.90 -9.56 -0.53
C SER A 140 -6.63 -9.94 0.77
N PHE A 141 -5.87 -10.19 1.85
CA PHE A 141 -6.45 -10.45 3.16
C PHE A 141 -7.15 -9.21 3.74
N TYR A 142 -6.54 -8.04 3.57
CA TYR A 142 -7.11 -6.76 3.98
C TYR A 142 -8.47 -6.50 3.34
N TRP A 143 -8.59 -6.70 2.02
CA TRP A 143 -9.84 -6.53 1.30
C TRP A 143 -10.91 -7.55 1.70
N LYS A 144 -10.53 -8.81 1.87
CA LYS A 144 -11.45 -9.86 2.33
C LYS A 144 -12.05 -9.50 3.69
N ASN A 145 -11.25 -8.94 4.60
CA ASN A 145 -11.72 -8.51 5.90
C ASN A 145 -12.66 -7.30 5.79
N LEU A 146 -12.26 -6.30 4.99
CA LEU A 146 -13.06 -5.11 4.71
C LEU A 146 -14.44 -5.44 4.13
N TYR A 147 -14.50 -6.37 3.17
CA TYR A 147 -15.75 -6.77 2.53
C TYR A 147 -16.72 -7.43 3.52
N ARG A 148 -16.21 -8.22 4.48
CA ARG A 148 -17.04 -8.84 5.52
C ARG A 148 -17.67 -7.82 6.48
N THR A 149 -17.00 -6.69 6.71
CA THR A 149 -17.47 -5.66 7.64
C THR A 149 -18.51 -4.71 7.00
N TYR A 150 -18.57 -4.63 5.66
CA TYR A 150 -19.44 -3.69 4.95
C TYR A 150 -20.88 -4.22 4.78
N TYR A 151 -21.89 -3.48 5.28
CA TYR A 151 -23.28 -3.96 5.39
C TYR A 151 -24.32 -3.23 4.51
N VAL A 152 -23.96 -2.21 3.72
CA VAL A 152 -24.94 -1.34 3.03
C VAL A 152 -25.03 -1.62 1.52
N LYS A 153 -26.04 -2.42 1.11
CA LYS A 153 -26.26 -2.95 -0.25
C LYS A 153 -26.17 -1.93 -1.42
N ILE A 154 -26.49 -0.65 -1.21
CA ILE A 154 -26.58 0.35 -2.30
C ILE A 154 -25.21 1.01 -2.57
N GLU A 155 -24.36 1.20 -1.56
CA GLU A 155 -22.97 1.67 -1.72
C GLU A 155 -22.02 0.54 -2.18
N VAL A 156 -22.40 -0.73 -1.97
CA VAL A 156 -21.55 -1.89 -2.32
C VAL A 156 -21.15 -1.91 -3.79
N LYS A 157 -22.02 -1.56 -4.75
CA LYS A 157 -21.67 -1.63 -6.18
C LYS A 157 -20.58 -0.63 -6.57
N LYS A 158 -20.68 0.61 -6.08
CA LYS A 158 -19.66 1.64 -6.35
C LYS A 158 -18.34 1.27 -5.66
N PHE A 159 -18.42 0.84 -4.40
CA PHE A 159 -17.25 0.40 -3.63
C PHE A 159 -16.56 -0.83 -4.23
N GLN A 160 -17.31 -1.81 -4.75
CA GLN A 160 -16.77 -2.96 -5.47
C GLN A 160 -16.01 -2.52 -6.73
N SER A 161 -16.56 -1.60 -7.53
CA SER A 161 -15.87 -1.04 -8.70
C SER A 161 -14.57 -0.35 -8.30
N ASP A 162 -14.59 0.43 -7.21
CA ASP A 162 -13.40 1.12 -6.71
C ASP A 162 -12.33 0.12 -6.21
N ILE A 163 -12.70 -0.93 -5.45
CA ILE A 163 -11.77 -2.00 -5.05
C ILE A 163 -11.15 -2.70 -6.26
N ILE A 164 -11.94 -2.97 -7.31
CA ILE A 164 -11.43 -3.59 -8.53
C ILE A 164 -10.39 -2.68 -9.20
N LYS A 165 -10.67 -1.38 -9.33
CA LYS A 165 -9.71 -0.40 -9.88
C LYS A 165 -8.42 -0.36 -9.08
N PHE A 166 -8.53 -0.35 -7.75
CA PHE A 166 -7.36 -0.40 -6.86
C PHE A 166 -6.54 -1.67 -7.04
N SER A 167 -7.21 -2.83 -7.05
CA SER A 167 -6.55 -4.12 -7.17
C SER A 167 -5.86 -4.27 -8.52
N LEU A 168 -6.54 -3.85 -9.59
CA LEU A 168 -5.96 -3.78 -10.94
C LEU A 168 -4.78 -2.81 -10.98
N GLY A 169 -4.88 -1.65 -10.33
CA GLY A 169 -3.79 -0.68 -10.19
C GLY A 169 -2.54 -1.29 -9.55
N ILE A 170 -2.69 -1.97 -8.41
CA ILE A 170 -1.58 -2.68 -7.74
C ILE A 170 -0.98 -3.76 -8.64
N ILE A 171 -1.81 -4.58 -9.28
CA ILE A 171 -1.34 -5.66 -10.15
C ILE A 171 -0.55 -5.10 -11.34
N LEU A 172 -1.03 -4.01 -11.96
CA LEU A 172 -0.33 -3.35 -13.06
C LEU A 172 1.02 -2.76 -12.61
N VAL A 173 1.07 -2.11 -11.44
CA VAL A 173 2.34 -1.60 -10.89
C VAL A 173 3.30 -2.75 -10.60
N PHE A 174 2.82 -3.86 -10.02
CA PHE A 174 3.65 -5.02 -9.72
C PHE A 174 4.21 -5.71 -10.97
N ILE A 175 3.35 -6.02 -11.95
CA ILE A 175 3.77 -6.63 -13.21
C ILE A 175 4.73 -5.70 -13.95
N GLY A 176 4.40 -4.40 -13.98
CA GLY A 176 5.26 -3.40 -14.56
C GLY A 176 6.63 -3.34 -13.88
N TYR A 177 6.68 -3.42 -12.55
CA TYR A 177 7.93 -3.49 -11.77
C TYR A 177 8.78 -4.70 -12.16
N ILE A 178 8.17 -5.89 -12.27
CA ILE A 178 8.88 -7.10 -12.73
C ILE A 178 9.53 -6.87 -14.10
N PHE A 179 8.80 -6.29 -15.05
CA PHE A 179 9.33 -6.04 -16.39
C PHE A 179 10.43 -4.97 -16.45
N THR A 180 10.48 -4.08 -15.46
CA THR A 180 11.59 -3.12 -15.31
C THR A 180 12.82 -3.70 -14.62
N THR A 181 12.73 -4.89 -14.03
CA THR A 181 13.92 -5.52 -13.42
C THR A 181 14.97 -5.88 -14.47
N ARG A 182 16.24 -5.62 -14.15
CA ARG A 182 17.38 -5.89 -15.04
C ARG A 182 17.39 -7.33 -15.55
N PHE A 183 17.04 -8.29 -14.69
CA PHE A 183 16.96 -9.71 -15.08
C PHE A 183 16.05 -9.93 -16.30
N ILE A 184 14.87 -9.31 -16.34
CA ILE A 184 13.96 -9.42 -17.50
C ILE A 184 14.50 -8.63 -18.69
N VAL A 185 15.00 -7.42 -18.46
CA VAL A 185 15.50 -6.54 -19.53
C VAL A 185 16.70 -7.15 -20.25
N ASP A 186 17.61 -7.81 -19.53
CA ASP A 186 18.78 -8.46 -20.10
C ASP A 186 18.40 -9.67 -20.98
N GLN A 187 17.33 -10.39 -20.62
CA GLN A 187 16.86 -11.56 -21.38
C GLN A 187 15.97 -11.20 -22.57
N PHE A 188 15.13 -10.18 -22.42
CA PHE A 188 14.04 -9.89 -23.36
C PHE A 188 14.15 -8.53 -24.06
N SER A 189 15.23 -7.78 -23.84
CA SER A 189 15.55 -6.46 -24.39
C SER A 189 14.80 -5.27 -23.76
N LEU A 190 15.18 -4.07 -24.20
CA LEU A 190 14.63 -2.77 -23.77
C LEU A 190 13.11 -2.63 -24.00
N ILE A 191 12.50 -3.39 -24.91
CA ILE A 191 11.05 -3.32 -25.18
C ILE A 191 10.24 -3.67 -23.93
N TYR A 192 10.70 -4.63 -23.13
CA TYR A 192 9.98 -5.05 -21.92
C TYR A 192 10.07 -4.00 -20.83
N ARG A 193 11.19 -3.27 -20.73
CA ARG A 193 11.29 -2.09 -19.84
C ARG A 193 10.22 -1.07 -20.19
N LEU A 194 10.06 -0.76 -21.48
CA LEU A 194 9.06 0.22 -21.96
C LEU A 194 7.63 -0.22 -21.60
N ILE A 195 7.30 -1.49 -21.85
CA ILE A 195 6.01 -2.07 -21.48
C ILE A 195 5.82 -1.99 -19.96
N GLY A 196 6.86 -2.30 -19.19
CA GLY A 196 6.86 -2.22 -17.73
C GLY A 196 6.54 -0.82 -17.24
N ASP A 197 7.22 0.20 -17.77
CA ASP A 197 7.00 1.61 -17.41
C ASP A 197 5.55 2.05 -17.74
N LEU A 198 5.05 1.70 -18.93
CA LEU A 198 3.67 2.01 -19.34
C LEU A 198 2.62 1.35 -18.42
N LEU A 199 2.86 0.09 -18.00
CA LEU A 199 1.97 -0.60 -17.06
C LEU A 199 1.98 0.08 -15.68
N GLN A 200 3.15 0.50 -15.19
CA GLN A 200 3.25 1.22 -13.92
C GLN A 200 2.55 2.59 -13.99
N ILE A 201 2.70 3.33 -15.09
CA ILE A 201 2.01 4.60 -15.33
C ILE A 201 0.49 4.37 -15.28
N LEU A 202 -0.01 3.41 -16.06
CA LEU A 202 -1.44 3.08 -16.08
C LEU A 202 -1.95 2.66 -14.69
N GLY A 203 -1.17 1.83 -13.98
CA GLY A 203 -1.48 1.40 -12.62
C GLY A 203 -1.56 2.57 -11.65
N SER A 204 -0.62 3.52 -11.71
CA SER A 204 -0.61 4.72 -10.87
C SER A 204 -1.82 5.62 -11.12
N PHE A 205 -2.27 5.78 -12.37
CA PHE A 205 -3.51 6.52 -12.69
C PHE A 205 -4.75 5.84 -12.09
N LEU A 206 -4.86 4.51 -12.15
CA LEU A 206 -5.97 3.78 -11.51
C LEU A 206 -5.97 3.97 -9.99
N LEU A 207 -4.79 3.96 -9.36
CA LEU A 207 -4.64 4.25 -7.94
C LEU A 207 -5.06 5.69 -7.62
N PHE A 208 -4.67 6.65 -8.47
CA PHE A 208 -5.09 8.05 -8.31
C PHE A 208 -6.61 8.20 -8.34
N PHE A 209 -7.27 7.60 -9.33
CA PHE A 209 -8.73 7.63 -9.43
C PHE A 209 -9.41 6.97 -8.23
N PHE A 210 -8.87 5.85 -7.74
CA PHE A 210 -9.38 5.18 -6.55
C PHE A 210 -9.29 6.06 -5.29
N PHE A 211 -8.12 6.65 -5.04
CA PHE A 211 -7.96 7.53 -3.89
C PHE A 211 -8.72 8.85 -4.05
N GLY A 212 -9.01 9.29 -5.27
CA GLY A 212 -9.91 10.39 -5.55
C GLY A 212 -11.39 10.08 -5.30
N SER A 213 -11.84 8.85 -5.60
CA SER A 213 -13.27 8.48 -5.53
C SER A 213 -13.77 8.16 -4.12
N ILE A 214 -12.90 7.67 -3.24
CA ILE A 214 -13.28 7.31 -1.86
C ILE A 214 -13.21 8.54 -0.96
N SER A 215 -14.32 8.87 -0.28
CA SER A 215 -14.43 9.98 0.70
C SER A 215 -13.45 9.83 1.87
N SER A 216 -13.35 8.63 2.46
CA SER A 216 -12.23 8.21 3.31
C SER A 216 -12.30 6.71 3.59
N LEU A 217 -11.15 6.02 3.71
CA LEU A 217 -11.14 4.62 4.19
C LEU A 217 -11.67 4.50 5.63
N SER A 218 -11.73 5.60 6.40
CA SER A 218 -12.30 5.63 7.74
C SER A 218 -13.82 5.51 7.78
N GLU A 219 -14.52 5.94 6.73
CA GLU A 219 -15.97 5.72 6.62
C GLU A 219 -16.31 4.23 6.55
N LEU A 220 -15.35 3.37 6.20
CA LEU A 220 -15.55 1.93 6.15
C LEU A 220 -15.65 1.27 7.55
N PHE A 221 -15.19 1.95 8.60
CA PHE A 221 -15.06 1.38 9.95
C PHE A 221 -15.88 2.11 11.02
N TRP A 222 -16.87 2.91 10.63
CA TRP A 222 -17.65 3.73 11.57
C TRP A 222 -18.28 2.93 12.71
N LYS A 223 -18.71 1.69 12.47
CA LYS A 223 -19.42 0.86 13.46
C LYS A 223 -18.55 0.45 14.66
N SER A 224 -17.24 0.27 14.49
CA SER A 224 -16.37 -0.13 15.62
C SER A 224 -16.14 1.02 16.61
N GLU A 225 -16.34 2.25 16.16
CA GLU A 225 -16.06 3.50 16.87
C GLU A 225 -17.31 4.15 17.48
N ILE A 226 -18.51 3.69 17.12
CA ILE A 226 -19.74 4.15 17.77
C ILE A 226 -19.91 3.38 19.07
N ASP A 227 -19.61 4.03 20.19
CA ASP A 227 -19.82 3.44 21.51
C ASP A 227 -21.31 3.36 21.86
N ILE A 228 -22.07 4.42 21.58
CA ILE A 228 -23.48 4.54 21.96
C ILE A 228 -24.27 5.34 20.91
N ILE A 229 -25.42 4.83 20.49
CA ILE A 229 -26.42 5.60 19.74
C ILE A 229 -27.56 5.98 20.68
N TYR A 230 -27.85 7.28 20.73
CA TYR A 230 -29.01 7.84 21.41
C TYR A 230 -30.06 8.23 20.37
N ILE A 231 -31.27 7.69 20.51
CA ILE A 231 -32.44 8.13 19.75
C ILE A 231 -33.26 9.01 20.68
N ILE A 232 -33.29 10.31 20.40
CA ILE A 232 -33.97 11.31 21.23
C ILE A 232 -35.15 11.87 20.43
N HIS A 233 -36.34 11.85 21.02
CA HIS A 233 -37.53 12.47 20.46
C HIS A 233 -37.34 13.99 20.38
N LYS A 234 -38.04 14.66 19.44
CA LYS A 234 -38.01 16.14 19.31
C LYS A 234 -38.36 16.90 20.60
N SER A 235 -39.03 16.26 21.55
CA SER A 235 -39.34 16.83 22.88
C SER A 235 -38.20 16.71 23.89
N GLY A 236 -37.05 16.14 23.52
CA GLY A 236 -35.92 15.87 24.42
C GLY A 236 -36.00 14.53 25.17
N LEU A 237 -37.06 13.74 24.95
CA LEU A 237 -37.24 12.43 25.58
C LEU A 237 -36.32 11.39 24.93
N LEU A 238 -35.45 10.75 25.71
CA LEU A 238 -34.62 9.64 25.23
C LEU A 238 -35.51 8.41 24.98
N ILE A 239 -35.66 8.03 23.71
CA ILE A 239 -36.48 6.88 23.30
C ILE A 239 -35.67 5.59 23.49
N THR A 240 -34.41 5.58 23.08
CA THR A 240 -33.59 4.38 23.09
C THR A 240 -32.11 4.73 23.17
N GLN A 241 -31.38 3.94 23.94
CA GLN A 241 -29.93 3.94 24.01
C GLN A 241 -29.43 2.56 23.58
N LYS A 242 -28.65 2.49 22.52
CA LYS A 242 -27.96 1.26 22.11
C LYS A 242 -26.46 1.44 22.32
N SER A 243 -25.91 0.73 23.31
CA SER A 243 -24.46 0.65 23.54
C SER A 243 -23.89 -0.54 22.78
N PHE A 244 -22.85 -0.31 21.99
CA PHE A 244 -22.16 -1.35 21.21
C PHE A 244 -20.96 -1.97 21.95
N GLN A 245 -20.54 -1.39 23.09
CA GLN A 245 -19.47 -1.94 23.93
C GLN A 245 -19.88 -3.24 24.64
N LYS A 246 -21.13 -3.33 25.12
CA LYS A 246 -21.61 -4.53 25.83
C LYS A 246 -21.67 -5.79 24.96
N GLU A 247 -21.84 -5.68 23.64
CA GLU A 247 -21.82 -6.83 22.72
C GLU A 247 -20.39 -7.41 22.54
N LYS A 248 -19.35 -6.54 22.54
CA LYS A 248 -17.96 -6.99 22.39
C LYS A 248 -17.48 -7.80 23.60
N ASP A 249 -17.82 -7.40 24.82
CA ASP A 249 -17.42 -8.12 26.05
C ASP A 249 -18.05 -9.52 26.17
N TYR A 250 -19.28 -9.71 25.69
CA TYR A 250 -19.93 -11.03 25.69
C TYR A 250 -19.33 -11.97 24.63
N VAL A 251 -19.03 -11.46 23.43
CA VAL A 251 -18.42 -12.25 22.35
C VAL A 251 -16.98 -12.62 22.70
N GLN A 252 -16.20 -11.70 23.27
CA GLN A 252 -14.83 -11.96 23.72
C GLN A 252 -14.81 -13.06 24.80
N LYS A 253 -15.68 -12.96 25.81
CA LYS A 253 -15.81 -13.99 26.86
C LYS A 253 -16.25 -15.36 26.36
N SER A 254 -17.00 -15.43 25.25
CA SER A 254 -17.42 -16.70 24.64
C SER A 254 -16.37 -17.34 23.73
N ILE A 255 -15.34 -16.58 23.33
CA ILE A 255 -14.22 -17.06 22.50
C ILE A 255 -13.05 -17.46 23.41
N ASP A 256 -12.92 -16.83 24.58
CA ASP A 256 -11.91 -17.12 25.59
C ASP A 256 -12.34 -18.23 26.58
N SER A 257 -13.54 -18.79 26.44
CA SER A 257 -14.10 -19.93 27.20
C SER A 257 -14.13 -21.20 26.37
#